data_AF-A0AAV2PYV6-F1
#
_entry.id   AF-A0AAV2PYV6-F1
#
_cell.length_a   1.000
_cell.length_b   1.000
_cell.length_c   1.000
_cell.angle_alpha   90.00
_cell.angle_beta   90.00
_cell.angle_gamma   90.00
#
_symmetry.space_group_name_H-M   'P 1'
#
loop_
_entity.id
_entity.type
_entity.pdbx_description
1 polymer ?
#
loop_
_entity_poly.entity_id
_entity_poly.type
_entity_poly.pdbx_seq_one_letter_code
_entity_poly.pdbx_strand_id
1 'polypeptide(L)'
;HSQPAPTEDHIERIFVFAMMWSIGAFLEEPDRRKFHMYLSEDYSYLNLPPCMTDTSNTVFDYKVDDKGWWQHWETCVTDYVYPSIGTPDYHSILIPNVDIVRMDFLVDIAAKQGRHVMLVGEPGSAKTVIINAYMKNYDPEEHLCRNFTFSSASTPLYFQKIIEGFIIKRMGNTYGPPAGKTMSIFIDDINMPDIN
;
A
#
# COMPACT_ATOMS: atom_id res chain seq x y z
N HIS A 1 2.82 20.11 -19.33
CA HIS A 1 3.00 21.19 -18.37
C HIS A 1 3.91 20.70 -17.25
N SER A 2 5.11 21.27 -17.12
CA SER A 2 6.00 20.97 -16.00
C SER A 2 5.41 21.60 -14.73
N GLN A 3 5.10 20.78 -13.72
CA GLN A 3 4.75 21.30 -12.41
C GLN A 3 5.93 22.13 -11.87
N PRO A 4 5.66 23.26 -11.16
CA PRO A 4 6.72 24.03 -10.52
C PRO A 4 7.48 23.16 -9.53
N ALA A 5 8.77 23.43 -9.35
CA ALA A 5 9.58 22.71 -8.37
C ALA A 5 8.94 22.83 -6.97
N PRO A 6 8.96 21.76 -6.17
CA PRO A 6 8.41 21.79 -4.82
C PRO A 6 9.15 22.81 -3.96
N THR A 7 8.42 23.48 -3.06
CA THR A 7 8.97 24.44 -2.10
C THR A 7 9.77 23.72 -1.00
N GLU A 8 10.58 24.46 -0.25
CA GLU A 8 11.32 23.92 0.91
C GLU A 8 10.38 23.27 1.93
N ASP A 9 9.33 23.98 2.35
CA ASP A 9 8.29 23.44 3.24
C ASP A 9 7.63 22.16 2.71
N HIS A 10 7.40 22.07 1.40
CA HIS A 10 6.82 20.87 0.80
C HIS A 10 7.77 19.68 0.97
N ILE A 11 9.05 19.87 0.64
CA ILE A 11 10.08 18.83 0.81
C ILE A 11 10.20 18.44 2.29
N GLU A 12 10.17 19.41 3.20
CA GLU A 12 10.23 19.16 4.64
C GLU A 12 9.07 18.27 5.11
N ARG A 13 7.83 18.57 4.72
CA ARG A 13 6.66 17.74 5.07
C ARG A 13 6.74 16.35 4.45
N ILE A 14 7.20 16.21 3.21
CA ILE A 14 7.44 14.90 2.58
C ILE A 14 8.48 14.11 3.39
N PHE A 15 9.57 14.76 3.80
CA PHE A 15 10.60 14.12 4.62
C PHE A 15 10.03 13.62 5.95
N VAL A 16 9.26 14.45 6.65
CA VAL A 16 8.57 14.09 7.89
C VAL A 16 7.61 12.91 7.66
N PHE A 17 6.80 12.95 6.61
CA PHE A 17 5.89 11.87 6.24
C PHE A 17 6.64 10.55 5.97
N ALA A 18 7.74 10.61 5.22
CA ALA A 18 8.56 9.43 4.92
C ALA A 18 9.22 8.86 6.18
N MET A 19 9.72 9.72 7.08
CA MET A 19 10.27 9.31 8.37
C MET A 19 9.18 8.60 9.20
N MET A 20 7.99 9.21 9.31
CA MET A 20 6.87 8.64 10.05
C MET A 20 6.53 7.23 9.57
N TRP A 21 6.37 7.03 8.26
CA TRP A 21 5.98 5.74 7.71
C TRP A 21 7.11 4.72 7.58
N SER A 22 8.38 5.15 7.57
CA SER A 22 9.51 4.20 7.60
C SER A 22 9.64 3.46 8.93
N ILE A 23 9.30 4.12 10.05
CA ILE A 23 9.33 3.54 11.39
C ILE A 23 7.94 3.04 11.78
N GLY A 24 6.93 3.91 11.65
CA GLY A 24 5.56 3.66 12.12
C GLY A 24 4.81 2.57 11.37
N ALA A 25 5.23 2.22 10.14
CA ALA A 25 4.65 1.07 9.44
C ALA A 25 4.82 -0.25 10.21
N PHE A 26 5.90 -0.40 10.98
CA PHE A 26 6.19 -1.60 11.78
C PHE A 26 5.56 -1.57 13.18
N LEU A 27 5.05 -0.42 13.60
CA LEU A 27 4.49 -0.24 14.94
C LEU A 27 3.00 -0.56 14.96
N GLU A 28 2.57 -1.18 16.05
CA GLU A 28 1.15 -1.30 16.39
C GLU A 28 0.61 0.00 16.99
N GLU A 29 -0.71 0.12 17.11
CA GLU A 29 -1.39 1.35 17.55
C GLU A 29 -0.86 1.96 18.86
N PRO A 30 -0.59 1.18 19.93
CA PRO A 30 -0.04 1.75 21.17
C PRO A 30 1.36 2.34 20.98
N ASP A 31 2.18 1.74 20.15
CA ASP A 31 3.56 2.18 19.91
C ASP A 31 3.62 3.32 18.89
N ARG A 32 2.69 3.35 17.91
CA ARG A 32 2.47 4.53 17.05
C ARG A 32 2.10 5.76 17.88
N ARG A 33 1.26 5.59 18.91
CA ARG A 33 0.93 6.69 19.83
C ARG A 33 2.16 7.18 20.60
N LYS A 34 2.99 6.28 21.12
CA LYS A 34 4.26 6.66 21.77
C LYS A 34 5.19 7.40 20.81
N PHE A 35 5.29 6.92 19.58
CA PHE A 35 6.11 7.56 18.55
C PHE A 35 5.56 8.94 18.15
N HIS A 36 4.24 9.10 18.05
CA HIS A 36 3.60 10.40 17.88
C HIS A 36 3.94 11.37 19.02
N MET A 37 3.85 10.93 20.27
CA MET A 37 4.22 11.75 21.43
C MET A 37 5.69 12.15 21.37
N TYR A 38 6.59 11.20 21.09
CA TYR A 38 8.02 11.44 20.93
C TYR A 38 8.32 12.51 19.87
N LEU A 39 7.69 12.42 18.69
CA LEU A 39 7.84 13.44 17.65
C LEU A 39 7.28 14.80 18.08
N SER A 40 6.15 14.80 18.79
CA SER A 40 5.47 16.04 19.19
C SER A 40 6.18 16.77 20.33
N GLU A 41 6.83 16.03 21.23
CA GLU A 41 7.56 16.59 22.37
C GLU A 41 9.00 16.97 21.99
N ASP A 42 9.76 16.01 21.45
CA ASP A 42 11.21 16.16 21.23
C ASP A 42 11.56 16.78 19.87
N TYR A 43 10.65 16.72 18.89
CA TYR A 43 10.86 17.17 17.52
C TYR A 43 9.79 18.16 17.02
N SER A 44 9.19 18.93 17.94
CA SER A 44 8.20 19.96 17.62
C SER A 44 8.66 21.06 16.66
N TYR A 45 9.98 21.18 16.45
CA TYR A 45 10.56 22.09 15.45
C TYR A 45 10.41 21.61 14.01
N LEU A 46 10.11 20.33 13.79
CA LEU A 46 9.78 19.79 12.47
C LEU A 46 8.39 20.27 12.05
N ASN A 47 8.17 20.40 10.74
CA ASN A 47 6.89 20.76 10.14
C ASN A 47 5.86 19.62 10.22
N LEU A 48 5.43 19.29 11.44
CA LEU A 48 4.50 18.23 11.78
C LEU A 48 3.04 18.62 11.45
N PRO A 49 2.14 17.65 11.22
CA PRO A 49 0.72 17.92 10.99
C PRO A 49 0.05 18.61 12.19
N PRO A 50 -1.10 19.27 11.99
CA PRO A 50 -1.78 20.06 13.03
C PRO A 50 -2.40 19.24 14.17
N CYS A 51 -2.13 17.93 14.24
CA CYS A 51 -2.64 17.04 15.30
C CYS A 51 -2.11 17.38 16.70
N MET A 52 -1.05 18.19 16.84
CA MET A 52 -0.53 18.59 18.16
C MET A 52 -1.57 19.32 19.04
N THR A 53 -2.60 19.91 18.43
CA THR A 53 -3.64 20.64 19.16
C THR A 53 -4.88 19.81 19.49
N ASP A 54 -5.01 18.61 18.92
CA ASP A 54 -6.19 17.75 19.06
C ASP A 54 -5.78 16.40 19.66
N THR A 55 -6.31 16.06 20.84
CA THR A 55 -5.93 14.83 21.55
C THR A 55 -6.40 13.54 20.89
N SER A 56 -7.28 13.62 19.89
CA SER A 56 -7.84 12.44 19.21
C SER A 56 -7.01 11.98 18.01
N ASN A 57 -6.33 12.91 17.34
CA ASN A 57 -5.61 12.65 16.10
C ASN A 57 -4.12 12.49 16.36
N THR A 58 -3.46 11.67 15.55
CA THR A 58 -2.01 11.47 15.57
C THR A 58 -1.38 11.96 14.27
N VAL A 59 -0.05 11.98 14.22
CA VAL A 59 0.67 12.28 12.97
C VAL A 59 0.29 11.31 11.84
N PHE A 60 -0.08 10.06 12.16
CA PHE A 60 -0.44 9.04 11.17
C PHE A 60 -1.79 9.28 10.50
N ASP A 61 -2.58 10.22 11.02
CA ASP A 61 -3.90 10.58 10.48
C ASP A 61 -3.82 11.57 9.32
N TYR A 62 -2.61 11.89 8.87
CA TYR A 62 -2.33 12.85 7.80
C TYR A 62 -1.42 12.28 6.70
N LYS A 63 -1.60 12.80 5.49
CA LYS A 63 -0.66 12.71 4.37
C LYS A 63 -0.25 14.10 3.89
N VAL A 64 0.74 14.17 3.02
CA VAL A 64 1.04 15.38 2.25
C VAL A 64 0.30 15.31 0.92
N ASP A 65 -0.46 16.34 0.58
CA ASP A 65 -1.18 16.44 -0.69
C ASP A 65 -0.27 16.89 -1.85
N ASP A 66 -0.79 16.88 -3.08
CA ASP A 66 -0.03 17.30 -4.28
C ASP A 66 0.41 18.78 -4.24
N LYS A 67 -0.18 19.59 -3.34
CA LYS A 67 0.16 21.00 -3.14
C LYS A 67 1.20 21.19 -2.02
N GLY A 68 1.62 20.10 -1.36
CA GLY A 68 2.60 20.13 -0.28
C GLY A 68 2.03 20.48 1.09
N TRP A 69 0.73 20.29 1.32
CA TRP A 69 0.08 20.56 2.59
C TRP A 69 -0.35 19.28 3.31
N TRP A 70 -0.38 19.34 4.64
CA TRP A 70 -0.96 18.28 5.45
C TRP A 70 -2.46 18.15 5.19
N GLN A 71 -2.89 16.95 4.81
CA GLN A 71 -4.27 16.59 4.54
C GLN A 71 -4.67 15.42 5.42
N HIS A 72 -5.78 15.57 6.14
CA HIS A 72 -6.34 14.50 6.97
C HIS A 72 -6.91 13.38 6.10
N TRP A 73 -6.62 12.11 6.43
CA TRP A 73 -7.06 10.96 5.61
C TRP A 73 -8.57 10.85 5.46
N GLU A 74 -9.34 11.26 6.48
CA GLU A 74 -10.81 11.23 6.41
C GLU A 74 -11.36 12.06 5.25
N THR A 75 -10.68 13.16 4.90
CA THR A 75 -11.05 13.99 3.74
C THR A 75 -10.77 13.32 2.39
N CYS A 76 -10.02 12.21 2.40
CA CYS A 76 -9.72 11.41 1.21
C CYS A 76 -10.69 10.23 1.05
N VAL A 77 -11.55 9.96 2.03
CA VAL A 77 -12.53 8.88 1.94
C VAL A 77 -13.69 9.35 1.07
N THR A 78 -13.92 8.64 -0.03
CA THR A 78 -15.08 8.88 -0.89
C THR A 78 -16.30 8.16 -0.34
N ASP A 79 -17.45 8.82 -0.36
CA ASP A 79 -18.72 8.18 0.01
C ASP A 79 -18.97 6.93 -0.85
N TYR A 80 -19.31 5.83 -0.18
CA TYR A 80 -19.74 4.62 -0.88
C TYR A 80 -21.12 4.85 -1.49
N VAL A 81 -21.20 4.85 -2.82
CA VAL A 81 -22.47 4.89 -3.54
C VAL A 81 -22.94 3.48 -3.81
N TYR A 82 -23.97 3.03 -3.08
CA TYR A 82 -24.60 1.73 -3.36
C TYR A 82 -25.23 1.75 -4.77
N PRO A 83 -24.95 0.76 -5.64
CA PRO A 83 -25.53 0.70 -6.97
C PRO A 83 -27.06 0.72 -6.92
N SER A 84 -27.69 1.62 -7.68
CA SER A 84 -29.15 1.73 -7.74
C SER A 84 -29.82 0.56 -8.50
N ILE A 85 -29.04 -0.23 -9.22
CA ILE A 85 -29.50 -1.36 -10.04
C ILE A 85 -28.64 -2.58 -9.73
N GLY A 86 -29.30 -3.66 -9.29
CA GLY A 86 -28.67 -4.92 -8.93
C GLY A 86 -28.10 -4.92 -7.52
N THR A 87 -28.05 -6.11 -6.90
CA THR A 87 -27.30 -6.33 -5.66
C THR A 87 -25.85 -6.63 -6.04
N PRO A 88 -24.88 -5.74 -5.73
CA PRO A 88 -23.47 -6.08 -5.87
C PRO A 88 -23.16 -7.36 -5.09
N ASP A 89 -22.28 -8.20 -5.64
CA ASP A 89 -21.80 -9.38 -4.94
C ASP A 89 -21.20 -8.93 -3.61
N TYR A 90 -21.74 -9.45 -2.50
CA TYR A 90 -21.37 -9.04 -1.15
C TYR A 90 -19.86 -9.20 -0.91
N HIS A 91 -19.23 -10.18 -1.55
CA HIS A 91 -17.78 -10.42 -1.48
C HIS A 91 -16.94 -9.39 -2.24
N SER A 92 -17.56 -8.54 -3.07
CA SER A 92 -16.89 -7.50 -3.87
C SER A 92 -17.06 -6.09 -3.33
N ILE A 93 -17.91 -5.89 -2.32
CA ILE A 93 -18.19 -4.57 -1.74
C ILE A 93 -17.03 -4.20 -0.81
N LEU A 94 -16.14 -3.33 -1.30
CA LEU A 94 -15.15 -2.65 -0.48
C LEU A 94 -15.72 -1.30 -0.06
N ILE A 95 -16.13 -1.17 1.21
CA ILE A 95 -16.56 0.12 1.76
C ILE A 95 -15.30 0.97 1.96
N PRO A 96 -15.14 2.12 1.28
CA PRO A 96 -14.01 2.99 1.49
C PRO A 96 -13.99 3.46 2.95
N ASN A 97 -12.85 3.32 3.59
CA ASN A 97 -12.60 3.87 4.91
C ASN A 97 -11.16 4.41 4.96
N VAL A 98 -10.82 5.07 6.07
CA VAL A 98 -9.51 5.71 6.26
C VAL A 98 -8.36 4.71 6.09
N ASP A 99 -8.49 3.51 6.65
CA ASP A 99 -7.44 2.49 6.59
C ASP A 99 -7.19 2.00 5.15
N ILE A 100 -8.25 1.77 4.38
CA ILE A 100 -8.15 1.34 2.98
C ILE A 100 -7.48 2.43 2.14
N VAL A 101 -7.93 3.68 2.26
CA VAL A 101 -7.36 4.80 1.49
C VAL A 101 -5.89 5.04 1.83
N ARG A 102 -5.54 4.93 3.11
CA ARG A 102 -4.17 5.06 3.62
C ARG A 102 -3.28 3.92 3.10
N MET A 103 -3.73 2.67 3.18
CA MET A 103 -2.97 1.52 2.69
C MET A 103 -2.79 1.54 1.18
N ASP A 104 -3.85 1.86 0.43
CA ASP A 104 -3.81 2.01 -1.03
C ASP A 104 -2.77 3.05 -1.45
N PHE A 105 -2.74 4.22 -0.79
CA PHE A 105 -1.74 5.25 -1.04
C PHE A 105 -0.30 4.80 -0.76
N LEU A 106 -0.06 4.10 0.35
CA LEU A 106 1.29 3.62 0.70
C LEU A 106 1.77 2.52 -0.26
N VAL A 107 0.86 1.62 -0.66
CA VAL A 107 1.13 0.61 -1.71
C VAL A 107 1.46 1.29 -3.03
N ASP A 108 0.71 2.33 -3.40
CA ASP A 108 0.91 3.07 -4.64
C ASP A 108 2.29 3.76 -4.71
N ILE A 109 2.73 4.38 -3.62
CA ILE A 109 4.07 4.99 -3.54
C ILE A 109 5.17 3.98 -3.86
N ALA A 110 5.10 2.80 -3.26
CA ALA A 110 6.10 1.76 -3.46
C ALA A 110 6.01 1.15 -4.87
N ALA A 111 4.80 0.87 -5.34
CA ALA A 111 4.54 0.26 -6.65
C ALA A 111 5.02 1.15 -7.81
N LYS A 112 4.77 2.47 -7.74
CA LYS A 112 5.28 3.44 -8.74
C LYS A 112 6.80 3.46 -8.87
N GLN A 113 7.52 3.05 -7.82
CA GLN A 113 8.98 2.93 -7.82
C GLN A 113 9.47 1.53 -8.19
N GLY A 114 8.57 0.60 -8.53
CA GLY A 114 8.90 -0.81 -8.77
C GLY A 114 9.41 -1.52 -7.52
N ARG A 115 9.05 -1.06 -6.31
CA ARG A 115 9.41 -1.68 -5.04
C ARG A 115 8.32 -2.64 -4.57
N HIS A 116 8.74 -3.75 -3.95
CA HIS A 116 7.82 -4.74 -3.39
C HIS A 116 7.25 -4.28 -2.04
N VAL A 117 6.02 -4.67 -1.75
CA VAL A 117 5.31 -4.38 -0.50
C VAL A 117 4.86 -5.67 0.16
N MET A 118 4.96 -5.75 1.48
CA MET A 118 4.41 -6.82 2.30
C MET A 118 3.40 -6.22 3.26
N LEU A 119 2.15 -6.67 3.19
CA LEU A 119 1.11 -6.30 4.14
C LEU A 119 1.00 -7.38 5.22
N VAL A 120 1.20 -6.99 6.47
CA VAL A 120 1.10 -7.87 7.64
C VAL A 120 -0.07 -7.40 8.50
N GLY A 121 -0.82 -8.35 9.07
CA GLY A 121 -1.93 -8.06 9.97
C GLY A 121 -2.79 -9.29 10.18
N GLU A 122 -3.72 -9.21 11.12
CA GLU A 122 -4.60 -10.32 11.49
C GLU A 122 -5.47 -10.83 10.33
N PRO A 123 -5.89 -12.11 10.34
CA PRO A 123 -6.87 -12.61 9.38
C PRO A 123 -8.14 -11.74 9.35
N GLY A 124 -8.67 -11.47 8.16
CA GLY A 124 -9.86 -10.62 8.00
C GLY A 124 -9.59 -9.10 7.93
N SER A 125 -8.35 -8.63 8.02
CA SER A 125 -8.00 -7.20 7.93
C SER A 125 -8.00 -6.60 6.51
N ALA A 126 -8.82 -7.14 5.60
CA ALA A 126 -9.00 -6.67 4.22
C ALA A 126 -7.74 -6.61 3.31
N LYS A 127 -6.55 -7.06 3.76
CA LYS A 127 -5.28 -7.03 2.98
C LYS A 127 -5.42 -7.54 1.55
N THR A 128 -5.99 -8.74 1.39
CA THR A 128 -6.24 -9.39 0.10
C THR A 128 -7.13 -8.54 -0.80
N VAL A 129 -8.19 -7.94 -0.24
CA VAL A 129 -9.14 -7.12 -0.99
C VAL A 129 -8.47 -5.83 -1.46
N ILE A 130 -7.68 -5.18 -0.61
CA ILE A 130 -6.93 -3.96 -0.93
C ILE A 130 -5.96 -4.20 -2.09
N ILE A 131 -5.10 -5.22 -1.99
CA ILE A 131 -4.12 -5.50 -3.05
C ILE A 131 -4.81 -5.90 -4.36
N ASN A 132 -5.88 -6.70 -4.29
CA ASN A 132 -6.65 -7.06 -5.48
C ASN A 132 -7.33 -5.85 -6.12
N ALA A 133 -7.85 -4.91 -5.33
CA ALA A 133 -8.40 -3.67 -5.84
C ALA A 133 -7.32 -2.82 -6.51
N TYR A 134 -6.16 -2.65 -5.87
CA TYR A 134 -5.03 -1.92 -6.43
C TYR A 134 -4.55 -2.52 -7.76
N MET A 135 -4.39 -3.83 -7.84
CA MET A 135 -3.92 -4.50 -9.06
C MET A 135 -4.91 -4.43 -10.23
N LYS A 136 -6.21 -4.21 -9.98
CA LYS A 136 -7.19 -4.01 -11.06
C LYS A 136 -6.98 -2.69 -11.82
N ASN A 137 -6.21 -1.75 -11.26
CA ASN A 137 -5.89 -0.48 -11.90
C ASN A 137 -4.82 -0.59 -12.99
N TYR A 138 -4.10 -1.72 -13.05
CA TYR A 138 -3.11 -1.96 -14.10
C TYR A 138 -3.78 -2.23 -15.45
N ASP A 139 -3.19 -1.71 -16.53
CA ASP A 139 -3.58 -2.06 -17.89
C ASP A 139 -3.12 -3.51 -18.21
N PRO A 140 -4.03 -4.47 -18.47
CA PRO A 140 -3.67 -5.85 -18.80
C PRO A 140 -2.83 -5.99 -20.08
N GLU A 141 -2.87 -4.99 -20.97
CA GLU A 141 -2.04 -4.98 -22.17
C GLU A 141 -0.58 -4.64 -21.88
N GLU A 142 -0.32 -3.85 -20.84
CA GLU A 142 1.03 -3.44 -20.46
C GLU A 142 1.57 -4.20 -19.24
N HIS A 143 0.70 -4.70 -18.37
CA HIS A 143 1.08 -5.24 -17.07
C HIS A 143 0.29 -6.50 -16.69
N LEU A 144 1.01 -7.58 -16.40
CA LEU A 144 0.42 -8.85 -15.98
C LEU A 144 0.30 -8.91 -14.44
N CYS A 145 -0.90 -9.16 -13.94
CA CYS A 145 -1.13 -9.43 -12.52
C CYS A 145 -1.44 -10.92 -12.30
N ARG A 146 -0.79 -11.52 -11.29
CA ARG A 146 -1.05 -12.89 -10.87
C ARG A 146 -1.19 -12.99 -9.37
N ASN A 147 -2.26 -13.66 -8.94
CA ASN A 147 -2.58 -13.90 -7.54
C ASN A 147 -2.30 -15.37 -7.22
N PHE A 148 -1.56 -15.61 -6.16
CA PHE A 148 -1.33 -16.93 -5.59
C PHE A 148 -1.71 -16.88 -4.13
N THR A 149 -2.37 -17.93 -3.64
CA THR A 149 -2.61 -18.12 -2.21
C THR A 149 -1.80 -19.32 -1.80
N PHE A 150 -0.88 -19.13 -0.86
CA PHE A 150 -0.12 -20.23 -0.29
C PHE A 150 -0.96 -21.02 0.70
N SER A 151 -0.61 -22.29 0.82
CA SER A 151 -1.22 -23.28 1.71
C SER A 151 -0.15 -24.24 2.20
N SER A 152 -0.47 -25.10 3.16
CA SER A 152 0.46 -26.13 3.65
C SER A 152 0.99 -27.03 2.54
N ALA A 153 0.21 -27.27 1.48
CA ALA A 153 0.62 -28.07 0.32
C ALA A 153 1.49 -27.32 -0.71
N SER A 154 1.73 -26.01 -0.52
CA SER A 154 2.51 -25.20 -1.45
C SER A 154 4.00 -25.54 -1.34
N THR A 155 4.62 -25.94 -2.45
CA THR A 155 6.05 -26.28 -2.50
C THR A 155 6.82 -25.32 -3.42
N PRO A 156 8.14 -25.12 -3.20
CA PRO A 156 8.96 -24.28 -4.08
C PRO A 156 8.88 -24.70 -5.55
N LEU A 157 8.91 -26.00 -5.84
CA LEU A 157 8.84 -26.53 -7.20
C LEU A 157 7.46 -26.26 -7.85
N TYR A 158 6.38 -26.38 -7.09
CA TYR A 158 5.03 -26.08 -7.58
C TYR A 158 4.91 -24.60 -7.94
N PHE A 159 5.32 -23.71 -7.03
CA PHE A 159 5.30 -22.27 -7.28
C PHE A 159 6.15 -21.89 -8.51
N GLN A 160 7.38 -22.41 -8.60
CA GLN A 160 8.27 -22.17 -9.74
C GLN A 160 7.62 -22.59 -11.07
N LYS A 161 7.07 -23.80 -11.17
CA LYS A 161 6.44 -24.30 -12.40
C LYS A 161 5.27 -23.43 -12.87
N ILE A 162 4.50 -22.90 -11.93
CA ILE A 162 3.38 -22.01 -12.26
C ILE A 162 3.88 -20.67 -12.78
N ILE A 163 4.86 -20.09 -12.10
CA ILE A 163 5.49 -18.83 -12.53
C ILE A 163 6.14 -18.98 -13.91
N GLU A 164 6.83 -20.11 -14.16
CA GLU A 164 7.38 -20.48 -15.47
C GLU A 164 6.32 -20.54 -16.58
N GLY A 165 5.05 -20.83 -16.25
CA GLY A 165 3.95 -20.82 -17.21
C GLY A 165 3.51 -19.42 -17.67
N PHE A 166 3.91 -18.37 -16.96
CA PHE A 166 3.53 -16.98 -17.28
C PHE A 166 4.68 -16.12 -17.80
N ILE A 167 5.91 -16.61 -17.69
CA ILE A 167 7.13 -15.90 -18.11
C ILE A 167 7.76 -16.60 -19.30
N ILE A 168 8.54 -15.85 -20.06
CA ILE A 168 9.35 -16.37 -21.16
C ILE A 168 10.81 -16.36 -20.76
N LYS A 169 11.55 -17.36 -21.25
CA LYS A 169 13.00 -17.35 -21.19
C LYS A 169 13.51 -16.27 -22.14
N ARG A 170 14.34 -15.37 -21.63
CA ARG A 170 15.04 -14.33 -22.39
C ARG A 170 16.45 -14.84 -22.75
N MET A 171 17.46 -13.99 -22.62
CA MET A 171 18.85 -14.37 -22.86
C MET A 171 19.45 -15.08 -21.63
N GLY A 172 20.23 -16.14 -21.86
CA GLY A 172 20.92 -16.87 -20.80
C GLY A 172 19.96 -17.50 -19.78
N ASN A 173 20.14 -17.14 -18.50
CA ASN A 173 19.31 -17.61 -17.38
C ASN A 173 18.31 -16.53 -16.91
N THR A 174 18.03 -15.53 -17.74
CA THR A 174 17.06 -14.49 -17.42
C THR A 174 15.67 -14.89 -17.90
N TYR A 175 14.68 -14.71 -17.03
CA TYR A 175 13.27 -14.91 -17.33
C TYR A 175 12.52 -13.62 -17.06
N GLY A 176 11.42 -13.41 -17.77
CA GLY A 176 10.56 -12.27 -17.51
C GLY A 176 9.24 -12.38 -18.25
N PRO A 177 8.31 -11.47 -18.00
CA PRO A 177 7.06 -11.41 -18.75
C PRO A 177 7.31 -11.26 -20.26
N PRO A 178 6.28 -11.56 -21.08
CA PRO A 178 6.28 -11.32 -22.51
C PRO A 178 6.84 -9.94 -22.87
N ALA A 179 7.46 -9.85 -24.05
CA ALA A 179 8.08 -8.62 -24.50
C ALA A 179 7.09 -7.45 -24.47
N GLY A 180 7.53 -6.30 -23.95
CA GLY A 180 6.70 -5.11 -23.80
C GLY A 180 5.80 -5.09 -22.56
N LYS A 181 5.78 -6.16 -21.73
CA LYS A 181 4.99 -6.19 -20.50
C LYS A 181 5.85 -6.15 -19.23
N THR A 182 5.28 -5.60 -18.16
CA THR A 182 5.71 -5.79 -16.77
C THR A 182 4.82 -6.81 -16.07
N MET A 183 5.22 -7.30 -14.89
CA MET A 183 4.43 -8.27 -14.14
C MET A 183 4.53 -8.04 -12.64
N SER A 184 3.38 -8.03 -11.97
CA SER A 184 3.27 -8.07 -10.51
C SER A 184 2.69 -9.41 -10.08
N ILE A 185 3.32 -9.99 -9.06
CA ILE A 185 2.84 -11.20 -8.41
C ILE A 185 2.39 -10.82 -7.00
N PHE A 186 1.14 -11.13 -6.68
CA PHE A 186 0.64 -11.09 -5.32
C PHE A 186 0.62 -12.51 -4.75
N ILE A 187 1.17 -12.66 -3.55
CA ILE A 187 1.18 -13.90 -2.78
C ILE A 187 0.43 -13.63 -1.49
N ASP A 188 -0.73 -14.25 -1.36
CA ASP A 188 -1.53 -14.27 -0.14
C ASP A 188 -1.04 -15.42 0.76
N ASP A 189 -1.18 -15.23 2.07
CA ASP A 189 -0.85 -16.23 3.09
C ASP A 189 0.59 -16.79 2.99
N ILE A 190 1.58 -15.91 2.76
CA ILE A 190 2.98 -16.30 2.55
C ILE A 190 3.59 -17.16 3.69
N ASN A 191 3.02 -17.08 4.88
CA ASN A 191 3.42 -17.83 6.08
C ASN A 191 2.79 -19.23 6.20
N MET A 192 1.89 -19.62 5.29
CA MET A 192 1.16 -20.89 5.36
C MET A 192 1.89 -22.17 4.87
N PRO A 193 2.90 -22.13 3.99
CA PRO A 193 3.63 -23.35 3.61
C PRO A 193 4.25 -24.03 4.83
N ASP A 194 4.27 -25.37 4.84
CA ASP A 194 4.87 -26.12 5.95
C ASP A 194 6.35 -25.75 6.09
N ILE A 195 6.73 -25.35 7.31
CA ILE A 195 8.13 -25.16 7.68
C ILE A 195 8.73 -26.56 7.87
N ASN A 196 9.40 -27.07 6.85
CA ASN A 196 10.25 -28.25 6.99
C ASN A 196 11.59 -27.89 7.66
#